data_AF-A0A2V9PF68-F1
#
_entry.id   AF-A0A2V9PF68-F1
#
_cell.length_a   1.000
_cell.length_b   1.000
_cell.length_c   1.000
_cell.angle_alpha   90.00
_cell.angle_beta   90.00
_cell.angle_gamma   90.00
#
_symmetry.space_group_name_H-M   'P 1'
#
loop_
_entity.id
_entity.type
_entity.pdbx_description
1 polymer ?
#
loop_
_entity_poly.entity_id
_entity_poly.type
_entity_poly.pdbx_seq_one_letter_code
_entity_poly.pdbx_strand_id
1 'polypeptide(L)'
;MTTTFPAFCEPAAKWEVATITDVKTHPTAGDNALDVVRYDVSVKVGNTVYLVLYTPPLGMTTVKYAGGRQLLVLVEKKTIKYNDILGQSLEVPIISQKPAREAKQTN
;
A
#
# COMPACT_ATOMS: atom_id res chain seq x y z
N MET A 1 17.57 34.63 25.40
CA MET A 1 16.83 34.47 24.13
C MET A 1 16.41 33.01 24.08
N THR A 2 15.14 32.71 24.33
CA THR A 2 14.65 31.33 24.50
C THR A 2 14.05 30.86 23.18
N THR A 3 14.79 30.01 22.46
CA THR A 3 14.33 29.45 21.17
C THR A 3 13.28 28.37 21.44
N THR A 4 12.02 28.69 21.17
CA THR A 4 10.92 27.70 21.10
C THR A 4 10.97 27.04 19.73
N PHE A 5 11.19 25.72 19.71
CA PHE A 5 11.05 24.90 18.50
C PHE A 5 9.57 24.51 18.35
N PRO A 6 8.94 24.71 17.17
CA PRO A 6 7.59 24.21 16.96
C PRO A 6 7.64 22.68 16.92
N ALA A 7 6.93 22.03 17.84
CA ALA A 7 6.67 20.60 17.76
C ALA A 7 5.74 20.38 16.55
N PHE A 8 6.31 19.93 15.43
CA PHE A 8 5.52 19.48 14.29
C PHE A 8 4.82 18.18 14.72
N CYS A 9 3.60 18.31 15.24
CA CYS A 9 2.75 17.18 15.55
C CYS A 9 2.30 16.60 14.21
N GLU A 10 3.05 15.61 13.69
CA GLU A 10 2.58 14.80 12.59
C GLU A 10 1.28 14.11 13.04
N PRO A 11 0.18 14.21 12.27
CA PRO A 11 -1.04 13.51 12.63
C PRO A 11 -0.74 12.02 12.73
N ALA A 12 -1.04 11.43 13.89
CA ALA A 12 -0.85 10.00 14.11
C ALA A 12 -1.56 9.23 12.99
N ALA A 13 -0.81 8.38 12.29
CA ALA A 13 -1.35 7.54 11.24
C ALA A 13 -2.46 6.65 11.83
N LYS A 14 -3.54 6.48 11.08
CA LYS A 14 -4.78 5.83 11.54
C LYS A 14 -4.95 4.52 10.82
N TRP A 15 -5.48 3.52 11.52
CA TRP A 15 -5.89 2.28 10.87
C TRP A 15 -7.19 2.50 10.11
N GLU A 16 -7.15 2.27 8.81
CA GLU A 16 -8.25 2.50 7.89
C GLU A 16 -8.51 1.27 7.02
N VAL A 17 -9.75 1.12 6.54
CA VAL A 17 -10.10 0.05 5.61
C VAL A 17 -9.64 0.44 4.22
N ALA A 18 -8.84 -0.43 3.62
CA ALA A 18 -8.35 -0.37 2.25
C ALA A 18 -9.04 -1.42 1.39
N THR A 19 -9.33 -1.10 0.14
CA THR A 19 -9.76 -2.08 -0.87
C THR A 19 -8.70 -2.21 -1.94
N ILE A 20 -8.28 -3.44 -2.25
CA ILE A 20 -7.39 -3.69 -3.39
C ILE A 20 -8.22 -3.56 -4.66
N THR A 21 -7.86 -2.61 -5.51
CA THR A 21 -8.58 -2.38 -6.77
C THR A 21 -7.96 -3.13 -7.93
N ASP A 22 -6.65 -3.40 -7.88
CA ASP A 22 -5.91 -3.99 -8.99
C ASP A 22 -4.54 -4.53 -8.53
N VAL A 23 -4.06 -5.61 -9.15
CA VAL A 23 -2.73 -6.19 -8.90
C VAL A 23 -2.11 -6.62 -10.21
N LYS A 24 -0.86 -6.21 -10.43
CA LYS A 24 -0.08 -6.57 -11.62
C LYS A 24 1.32 -7.00 -11.21
N THR A 25 1.94 -7.85 -11.99
CA THR A 25 3.37 -8.14 -11.83
C THR A 25 4.17 -6.89 -12.16
N HIS A 26 5.08 -6.51 -11.27
CA HIS A 26 6.00 -5.41 -11.50
C HIS A 26 7.06 -5.85 -12.50
N PRO A 27 7.29 -5.11 -13.60
CA PRO A 27 8.27 -5.50 -14.59
C PRO A 27 9.70 -5.38 -14.01
N THR A 28 10.42 -6.48 -13.89
CA THR A 28 11.86 -6.46 -13.60
C THR A 28 12.63 -6.19 -14.88
N ALA A 29 13.39 -5.09 -14.94
CA ALA A 29 14.32 -4.84 -16.03
C ALA A 29 15.65 -5.56 -15.73
N GLY A 30 15.84 -6.77 -16.27
CA GLY A 30 17.15 -7.41 -16.31
C GLY A 30 17.15 -8.91 -16.02
N ASP A 31 17.57 -9.66 -17.04
CA ASP A 31 17.98 -11.05 -17.02
C ASP A 31 19.21 -11.19 -16.08
N ASN A 32 19.04 -11.56 -14.81
CA ASN A 32 20.09 -12.16 -13.97
C ASN A 32 19.55 -12.65 -12.60
N ALA A 33 19.79 -13.94 -12.35
CA ALA A 33 19.86 -14.70 -11.10
C ALA A 33 18.99 -14.27 -9.91
N LEU A 34 17.92 -15.05 -9.68
CA LEU A 34 16.94 -14.99 -8.58
C LEU A 34 15.89 -13.87 -8.73
N ASP A 35 15.10 -13.95 -9.81
CA ASP A 35 14.00 -13.03 -10.10
C ASP A 35 12.91 -13.11 -9.00
N VAL A 36 13.09 -12.30 -7.95
CA VAL A 36 12.07 -12.15 -6.91
C VAL A 36 10.91 -11.41 -7.54
N VAL A 37 9.82 -12.13 -7.81
CA VAL A 37 8.61 -11.56 -8.41
C VAL A 37 8.06 -10.47 -7.48
N ARG A 38 7.98 -9.24 -8.00
CA ARG A 38 7.35 -8.10 -7.31
C ARG A 38 6.01 -7.79 -7.95
N TYR A 39 5.15 -7.09 -7.21
CA TYR A 39 3.81 -6.74 -7.66
C TYR A 39 3.53 -5.27 -7.44
N ASP A 40 2.94 -4.65 -8.45
CA ASP A 40 2.28 -3.36 -8.36
C ASP A 40 0.85 -3.58 -7.86
N VAL A 41 0.58 -3.12 -6.64
CA VAL A 41 -0.73 -3.29 -5.99
C VAL A 41 -1.39 -1.92 -5.84
N SER A 42 -2.57 -1.75 -6.43
CA SER A 42 -3.38 -0.54 -6.26
C SER A 42 -4.35 -0.73 -5.10
N VAL A 43 -4.26 0.15 -4.10
CA VAL A 43 -5.07 0.11 -2.89
C VAL A 43 -5.83 1.43 -2.72
N LYS A 44 -7.15 1.34 -2.64
CA LYS A 44 -8.04 2.48 -2.35
C LYS A 44 -8.26 2.61 -0.84
N VAL A 45 -7.91 3.76 -0.28
CA VAL A 45 -8.21 4.16 1.11
C VAL A 45 -9.02 5.44 1.05
N GLY A 46 -10.25 5.42 1.55
CA GLY A 46 -11.18 6.54 1.39
C GLY A 46 -11.30 6.96 -0.08
N ASN A 47 -10.89 8.19 -0.39
CA ASN A 47 -10.93 8.76 -1.74
C ASN A 47 -9.57 8.82 -2.45
N THR A 48 -8.57 8.07 -1.99
CA THR A 48 -7.21 8.04 -2.58
C THR A 48 -6.86 6.62 -2.98
N VAL A 49 -6.31 6.45 -4.18
CA VAL A 49 -5.70 5.20 -4.66
C VAL A 49 -4.19 5.32 -4.55
N TYR A 50 -3.58 4.46 -3.75
CA TYR A 50 -2.15 4.31 -3.58
C TYR A 50 -1.66 3.15 -4.43
N LEU A 51 -0.58 3.37 -5.17
CA LEU A 51 0.17 2.31 -5.82
C LEU A 51 1.34 1.93 -4.90
N VAL A 52 1.41 0.67 -4.50
CA VAL A 52 2.51 0.16 -3.69
C VAL A 52 3.28 -0.92 -4.43
N LEU A 53 4.55 -1.09 -4.07
CA LEU A 53 5.38 -2.18 -4.55
C LEU A 53 5.44 -3.28 -3.49
N TYR A 54 4.83 -4.42 -3.77
CA TYR A 54 4.80 -5.57 -2.88
C TYR A 54 5.81 -6.63 -3.32
N THR A 55 6.66 -7.05 -2.38
CA THR A 55 7.56 -8.19 -2.53
C THR A 55 7.07 -9.30 -1.61
N PRO A 56 6.59 -10.43 -2.14
CA PRO A 56 6.15 -11.54 -1.31
C PRO A 56 7.32 -12.12 -0.49
N PRO A 57 7.14 -12.38 0.81
CA PRO A 57 8.03 -13.24 1.55
C PRO A 57 8.11 -14.63 0.89
N LEU A 58 9.28 -15.27 0.98
CA LEU A 58 9.50 -16.61 0.42
C LEU A 58 8.43 -17.58 0.93
N GLY A 59 7.74 -18.27 0.02
CA GLY A 59 6.70 -19.25 0.34
C GLY A 59 5.29 -18.67 0.56
N MET A 60 5.06 -17.36 0.45
CA MET A 60 3.70 -16.78 0.49
C MET A 60 3.07 -16.68 -0.90
N THR A 61 1.84 -17.19 -1.04
CA THR A 61 1.03 -17.02 -2.26
C THR A 61 0.30 -15.69 -2.26
N THR A 62 0.26 -15.01 -3.42
CA THR A 62 -0.36 -13.69 -3.64
C THR A 62 -1.88 -13.61 -3.48
N VAL A 63 -2.55 -14.71 -3.11
CA VAL A 63 -4.00 -14.77 -2.87
C VAL A 63 -4.46 -13.69 -1.87
N LYS A 64 -3.60 -13.30 -0.93
CA LYS A 64 -3.87 -12.22 0.05
C LYS A 64 -4.14 -10.87 -0.63
N TYR A 65 -3.60 -10.64 -1.83
CA TYR A 65 -3.69 -9.37 -2.55
C TYR A 65 -4.65 -9.41 -3.75
N ALA A 66 -5.54 -10.40 -3.86
CA ALA A 66 -6.49 -10.40 -4.97
C ALA A 66 -7.38 -9.13 -5.00
N GLY A 67 -7.65 -8.62 -6.20
CA GLY A 67 -8.58 -7.50 -6.39
C GLY A 67 -9.95 -7.75 -5.75
N GLY A 68 -10.56 -6.71 -5.21
CA GLY A 68 -11.82 -6.76 -4.46
C GLY A 68 -11.67 -7.11 -2.98
N ARG A 69 -10.49 -7.51 -2.50
CA ARG A 69 -10.26 -7.77 -1.07
C ARG A 69 -10.15 -6.47 -0.28
N GLN A 70 -10.72 -6.50 0.94
CA GLN A 70 -10.57 -5.44 1.92
C GLN A 70 -9.54 -5.83 2.98
N LEU A 71 -8.77 -4.87 3.46
CA LEU A 71 -7.74 -5.07 4.47
C LEU A 71 -7.54 -3.81 5.32
N LEU A 72 -7.08 -3.99 6.55
CA LEU A 72 -6.78 -2.89 7.44
C LEU A 72 -5.36 -2.38 7.16
N VAL A 73 -5.23 -1.07 6.94
CA VAL A 73 -3.97 -0.41 6.62
C VAL A 73 -3.70 0.77 7.52
N LEU A 74 -2.43 1.02 7.78
CA LEU A 74 -1.95 2.29 8.30
C LEU A 74 -1.26 3.03 7.15
N VAL A 75 -1.79 4.17 6.74
CA VAL A 75 -1.15 4.99 5.69
C VAL A 75 -0.21 6.00 6.36
N GLU A 76 1.06 5.92 6.03
CA GLU A 76 2.08 6.87 6.45
C GLU A 76 2.54 7.72 5.26
N LYS A 77 3.55 8.57 5.49
CA LYS A 77 4.03 9.52 4.49
C LYS A 77 4.59 8.87 3.22
N LYS A 78 5.22 7.70 3.34
CA LYS A 78 5.91 6.99 2.24
C LYS A 78 5.60 5.50 2.18
N THR A 79 4.86 4.99 3.15
CA THR A 79 4.63 3.56 3.38
C THR A 79 3.17 3.31 3.69
N ILE A 80 2.73 2.10 3.37
CA ILE A 80 1.49 1.54 3.88
C ILE A 80 1.86 0.33 4.71
N LYS A 81 1.36 0.27 5.95
CA LYS A 81 1.50 -0.89 6.81
C LYS A 81 0.27 -1.78 6.68
N TYR A 82 0.45 -2.99 6.18
CA TYR A 82 -0.56 -4.03 6.16
C TYR A 82 -0.56 -4.81 7.45
N ASN A 83 -1.74 -5.12 7.99
CA ASN A 83 -1.84 -6.13 9.04
C ASN A 83 -2.20 -7.50 8.42
N ASP A 84 -1.59 -8.58 8.89
CA ASP A 84 -1.96 -9.94 8.53
C ASP A 84 -2.88 -10.61 9.56
N ILE A 85 -3.41 -11.78 9.22
CA ILE A 85 -4.34 -12.52 10.09
C ILE A 85 -3.70 -13.01 11.40
N LEU A 86 -2.37 -13.02 11.48
CA LEU A 86 -1.60 -13.39 12.67
C LEU A 86 -1.17 -12.13 13.46
N GLY A 87 -1.59 -10.93 13.04
CA GLY A 87 -1.22 -9.66 13.65
C GLY A 87 0.19 -9.18 13.28
N GLN A 88 0.87 -9.85 12.35
CA GLN A 88 2.14 -9.36 11.83
C GLN A 88 1.89 -8.24 10.84
N SER A 89 2.69 -7.19 11.00
CA SER A 89 2.60 -6.04 10.12
C SER A 89 3.68 -6.07 9.06
N LEU A 90 3.31 -5.76 7.82
CA LEU A 90 4.23 -5.60 6.70
C LEU A 90 4.17 -4.16 6.18
N GLU A 91 5.30 -3.48 6.18
CA GLU A 91 5.42 -2.16 5.56
C GLU A 91 5.76 -2.31 4.08
N VAL A 92 4.99 -1.62 3.23
CA VAL A 92 5.24 -1.56 1.80
C VAL A 92 5.45 -0.11 1.35
N PRO A 93 6.37 0.15 0.41
CA PRO A 93 6.60 1.48 -0.10
C PRO A 93 5.45 1.95 -1.00
N ILE A 94 5.04 3.21 -0.82
CA ILE A 94 4.15 3.92 -1.74
C ILE A 94 4.99 4.42 -2.91
N ILE A 95 4.67 3.93 -4.11
CA ILE A 95 5.31 4.35 -5.36
C ILE A 95 4.60 5.58 -5.94
N SER A 96 3.28 5.65 -5.81
CA SER A 96 2.51 6.83 -6.21
C SER A 96 1.15 6.89 -5.51
N GLN A 97 0.51 8.06 -5.55
CA GLN A 97 -0.86 8.26 -5.07
C GLN A 97 -1.64 9.12 -6.05
N LYS A 98 -2.94 8.84 -6.18
CA LYS A 98 -3.87 9.62 -6.99
C LYS A 98 -5.26 9.66 -6.36
N PRO A 99 -6.07 10.69 -6.62
CA PRO A 99 -7.48 10.66 -6.23
C PRO A 99 -8.17 9.45 -6.85
N ALA A 100 -9.02 8.78 -6.07
CA ALA A 100 -9.96 7.82 -6.60
C ALA A 100 -10.90 8.57 -7.54
N ARG A 101 -10.87 8.25 -8.83
CA ARG A 101 -11.95 8.68 -9.72
C ARG A 101 -13.21 8.00 -9.19
N GLU A 102 -14.22 8.77 -8.79
CA GLU A 102 -15.55 8.22 -8.66
C GLU A 102 -15.88 7.59 -10.01
N ALA A 103 -16.19 6.30 -10.02
CA ALA A 103 -16.87 5.73 -11.17
C ALA A 103 -18.17 6.53 -11.27
N LYS A 104 -18.32 7.37 -12.31
CA LYS A 104 -19.64 7.83 -12.71
C LYS A 104 -20.40 6.57 -13.10
N GLN A 105 -21.09 5.99 -12.13
CA GLN A 105 -22.05 4.92 -12.34
C GLN A 105 -23.18 5.58 -13.13
N THR A 106 -23.07 5.45 -14.46
CA THR A 106 -24.05 5.99 -15.38
C THR A 106 -25.19 4.99 -15.32
N ASN A 107 -26.31 5.40 -14.68
CA ASN A 107 -27.57 4.68 -14.74
C ASN A 107 -28.16 4.86 -16.14
#